data_AF-A0A330LP47-F1
#
_entry.id   AF-A0A330LP47-F1
#
_cell.length_a   1.000
_cell.length_b   1.000
_cell.length_c   1.000
_cell.angle_alpha   90.00
_cell.angle_beta   90.00
_cell.angle_gamma   90.00
#
_symmetry.space_group_name_H-M   'P 1'
#
loop_
_entity.id
_entity.type
_entity.pdbx_description
1 polymer ?
#
loop_
_entity_poly.entity_id
_entity_poly.type
_entity_poly.pdbx_seq_one_letter_code
_entity_poly.pdbx_strand_id
1 'polypeptide(L)'
;MQSFFNEGNMISTISAFIALSSAVFALVGLTFTYKKNKFDKRLSLDKELFDAAVIKLEASFEILTKNKEESGIVSNDRSNWIMSAREIEKFKQFKNKIETEHYQMVLSSIEEYWSHKFYDVVGKSDLIQQGYYKGLHAGSVLIVYAFASWKEDQECPIDSVNYENLLQGSKVFQGRYGLIEYIKQDRQFSHLAKS
;
A
#
# COMPACT_ATOMS: atom_id res chain seq x y z
N MET A 1 24.32 73.92 16.74
CA MET A 1 23.09 73.58 15.99
C MET A 1 23.53 72.85 14.72
N GLN A 2 23.99 71.61 14.79
CA GLN A 2 23.24 70.36 14.93
C GLN A 2 22.14 70.16 13.87
N SER A 3 22.40 69.16 13.02
CA SER A 3 21.44 68.26 12.37
C SER A 3 20.59 68.76 11.19
N PHE A 4 21.24 69.11 10.07
CA PHE A 4 20.57 69.22 8.75
C PHE A 4 21.16 68.32 7.66
N PHE A 5 22.11 67.45 8.02
CA PHE A 5 22.42 66.31 7.18
C PHE A 5 21.50 65.16 7.60
N ASN A 6 20.87 64.51 6.62
CA ASN A 6 20.49 63.09 6.67
C ASN A 6 19.01 62.70 6.87
N GLU A 7 17.99 63.53 6.62
CA GLU A 7 16.59 63.05 6.61
C GLU A 7 16.18 62.47 5.24
N GLY A 8 16.38 63.20 4.14
CA GLY A 8 16.02 62.72 2.78
C GLY A 8 16.79 61.47 2.33
N ASN A 9 18.09 61.41 2.64
CA ASN A 9 18.92 60.24 2.35
C ASN A 9 18.57 59.03 3.24
N MET A 10 18.16 59.27 4.49
CA MET A 10 17.71 58.23 5.41
C MET A 10 16.36 57.64 4.97
N ILE A 11 15.40 58.47 4.54
CA ILE A 11 14.11 58.00 4.00
C ILE A 11 14.32 57.16 2.73
N SER A 12 15.17 57.62 1.80
CA SER A 12 15.49 56.86 0.58
C SER A 12 16.17 55.54 0.89
N THR A 13 17.13 55.52 1.81
CA THR A 13 17.83 54.30 2.25
C THR A 13 16.86 53.30 2.89
N ILE A 14 15.99 53.75 3.80
CA ILE A 14 14.96 52.91 4.43
C ILE A 14 14.01 52.33 3.38
N SER A 15 13.57 53.14 2.42
CA SER A 15 12.68 52.67 1.34
C SER A 15 13.33 51.61 0.45
N ALA A 16 14.63 51.75 0.16
CA ALA A 16 15.40 50.77 -0.59
C ALA A 16 15.56 49.45 0.18
N PHE A 17 15.80 49.51 1.50
CA PHE A 17 15.83 48.33 2.36
C PHE A 17 14.48 47.61 2.42
N ILE A 18 13.37 48.35 2.54
CA ILE A 18 12.01 47.77 2.50
C ILE A 18 11.74 47.11 1.15
N ALA A 19 12.08 47.77 0.04
CA ALA A 19 11.90 47.21 -1.30
C ALA A 19 12.75 45.94 -1.51
N LEU A 20 14.02 45.95 -1.07
CA LEU A 20 14.90 44.77 -1.14
C LEU A 20 14.39 43.62 -0.28
N SER A 21 13.99 43.88 0.97
CA SER A 21 13.43 42.84 1.84
C SER A 21 12.15 42.24 1.25
N SER A 22 11.27 43.09 0.69
CA SER A 22 10.04 42.65 0.03
C SER A 22 10.32 41.81 -1.22
N ALA A 23 11.32 42.18 -2.01
CA ALA A 23 11.77 41.38 -3.16
C ALA A 23 12.31 40.01 -2.72
N VAL A 24 13.09 39.95 -1.63
CA VAL A 24 13.59 38.68 -1.07
C VAL A 24 12.43 37.81 -0.57
N PHE A 25 11.49 38.37 0.19
CA PHE A 25 10.30 37.63 0.65
C PHE A 25 9.45 37.13 -0.51
N ALA A 26 9.29 37.92 -1.58
CA ALA A 26 8.56 37.51 -2.78
C ALA A 26 9.25 36.35 -3.50
N LEU A 27 10.57 36.39 -3.66
CA LEU A 27 11.35 35.30 -4.26
C LEU A 27 11.25 34.01 -3.44
N VAL A 28 11.39 34.11 -2.12
CA VAL A 28 11.21 32.98 -1.20
C VAL A 28 9.79 32.42 -1.34
N GLY A 29 8.77 33.27 -1.30
CA GLY A 29 7.37 32.89 -1.51
C GLY A 29 7.16 32.15 -2.83
N LEU A 30 7.71 32.64 -3.94
CA LEU A 30 7.61 32.01 -5.25
C LEU A 30 8.25 30.61 -5.25
N THR A 31 9.42 30.44 -4.63
CA THR A 31 10.05 29.11 -4.54
C THR A 31 9.21 28.12 -3.72
N PHE A 32 8.62 28.56 -2.61
CA PHE A 32 7.71 27.75 -1.80
C PHE A 32 6.45 27.39 -2.59
N THR A 33 5.82 28.35 -3.25
CA THR A 33 4.64 28.12 -4.09
C THR A 33 4.93 27.15 -5.24
N TYR A 34 6.08 27.29 -5.90
CA TYR A 34 6.47 26.36 -6.98
C TYR A 34 6.66 24.94 -6.46
N LYS A 35 7.39 24.77 -5.35
CA LYS A 35 7.60 23.46 -4.72
C LYS A 35 6.27 22.84 -4.28
N LYS A 36 5.41 23.63 -3.63
CA LYS A 36 4.08 23.20 -3.20
C LYS A 36 3.22 22.79 -4.39
N ASN A 37 3.13 23.62 -5.43
CA ASN A 37 2.35 23.28 -6.63
C ASN A 37 2.83 22.01 -7.32
N LYS A 38 4.16 21.77 -7.35
CA LYS A 38 4.71 20.53 -7.90
C LYS A 38 4.34 19.32 -7.04
N PHE A 39 4.43 19.47 -5.72
CA PHE A 39 4.03 18.43 -4.76
C PHE A 39 2.54 18.12 -4.86
N ASP A 40 1.68 19.13 -4.84
CA ASP A 40 0.22 18.97 -4.92
C ASP A 40 -0.21 18.30 -6.24
N LYS A 41 0.42 18.67 -7.36
CA LYS A 41 0.21 17.99 -8.66
C LYS A 41 0.61 16.52 -8.60
N ARG A 42 1.77 16.21 -8.02
CA ARG A 42 2.24 14.83 -7.88
C ARG A 42 1.33 14.02 -6.98
N LEU A 43 0.90 14.59 -5.85
CA LEU A 43 -0.02 13.93 -4.94
C LEU A 43 -1.37 13.62 -5.61
N SER A 44 -1.89 14.54 -6.43
CA SER A 44 -3.10 14.32 -7.21
C SER A 44 -2.94 13.18 -8.23
N LEU A 45 -1.82 13.16 -8.97
CA LEU A 45 -1.53 12.10 -9.94
C LEU A 45 -1.36 10.74 -9.26
N ASP A 46 -0.61 10.69 -8.16
CA ASP A 46 -0.41 9.46 -7.40
C ASP A 46 -1.72 8.93 -6.82
N LYS A 47 -2.64 9.82 -6.42
CA LYS A 47 -3.98 9.43 -6.01
C LYS A 47 -4.77 8.78 -7.16
N GLU A 48 -4.76 9.39 -8.34
CA GLU A 48 -5.45 8.82 -9.52
C GLU A 48 -4.86 7.45 -9.91
N LEU A 49 -3.53 7.32 -9.85
CA LEU A 49 -2.84 6.05 -10.09
C LEU A 49 -3.18 5.00 -9.03
N PHE A 50 -3.26 5.40 -7.76
CA PHE A 50 -3.66 4.54 -6.66
C PHE A 50 -5.08 4.01 -6.86
N ASP A 51 -6.04 4.89 -7.11
CA ASP A 51 -7.45 4.49 -7.33
C ASP A 51 -7.56 3.55 -8.55
N ALA A 52 -6.86 3.88 -9.64
CA ALA A 52 -6.80 3.02 -10.81
C ALA A 52 -6.19 1.64 -10.50
N ALA A 53 -5.10 1.59 -9.71
CA ALA A 53 -4.45 0.35 -9.33
C ALA A 53 -5.39 -0.57 -8.53
N VAL A 54 -6.12 -0.02 -7.56
CA VAL A 54 -7.09 -0.79 -6.75
C VAL A 54 -8.19 -1.37 -7.62
N ILE A 55 -8.79 -0.57 -8.50
CA ILE A 55 -9.82 -1.02 -9.45
C ILE A 55 -9.31 -2.19 -10.32
N LYS A 56 -8.03 -2.17 -10.71
CA LYS A 56 -7.44 -3.26 -11.51
C LYS A 56 -7.35 -4.56 -10.72
N LEU A 57 -6.99 -4.51 -9.45
CA LEU A 57 -6.98 -5.70 -8.59
C LEU A 57 -8.38 -6.26 -8.40
N GLU A 58 -9.35 -5.42 -8.05
CA GLU A 58 -10.75 -5.81 -7.88
C GLU A 58 -11.31 -6.47 -9.14
N ALA A 59 -11.18 -5.80 -10.28
CA ALA A 59 -11.63 -6.32 -11.56
C ALA A 59 -10.94 -7.64 -11.91
N SER A 60 -9.63 -7.76 -11.64
CA SER A 60 -8.89 -9.00 -11.92
C SER A 60 -9.44 -10.19 -11.14
N PHE A 61 -9.83 -9.98 -9.88
CA PHE A 61 -10.38 -11.02 -9.02
C PHE A 61 -11.82 -11.36 -9.41
N GLU A 62 -12.66 -10.36 -9.65
CA GLU A 62 -14.03 -10.54 -10.11
C GLU A 62 -14.11 -11.32 -11.43
N ILE A 63 -13.25 -10.97 -12.40
CA ILE A 63 -13.18 -11.68 -13.68
C ILE A 63 -12.80 -13.16 -13.47
N LEU A 64 -11.82 -13.42 -12.61
CA LEU A 64 -11.37 -14.79 -12.35
C LEU A 64 -12.44 -15.62 -11.65
N THR A 65 -13.23 -15.00 -10.77
CA THR A 65 -14.21 -15.67 -9.92
C THR A 65 -15.64 -15.64 -10.47
N LYS A 66 -15.88 -15.00 -11.62
CA LYS A 66 -17.21 -14.80 -12.21
C LYS A 66 -18.08 -16.07 -12.31
N ASN A 67 -17.46 -17.20 -12.65
CA ASN A 67 -18.14 -18.49 -12.86
C ASN A 67 -17.65 -19.54 -11.86
N LYS A 68 -17.36 -19.12 -10.63
CA LYS A 68 -16.81 -20.00 -9.59
C LYS A 68 -17.71 -21.23 -9.39
N GLU A 69 -17.10 -22.41 -9.37
CA GLU A 69 -17.80 -23.66 -9.16
C GLU A 69 -18.18 -23.84 -7.68
N GLU A 70 -19.18 -24.68 -7.40
CA GLU A 70 -19.61 -25.01 -6.03
C GLU A 70 -18.46 -25.56 -5.15
N SER A 71 -17.45 -26.15 -5.79
CA SER A 71 -16.22 -26.66 -5.17
C SER A 71 -15.36 -25.58 -4.51
N GLY A 72 -15.63 -24.31 -4.76
CA GLY A 72 -14.81 -23.22 -4.24
C GLY A 72 -13.60 -22.88 -5.12
N ILE A 73 -13.41 -23.57 -6.24
CA ILE A 73 -12.31 -23.36 -7.20
C ILE A 73 -12.81 -22.50 -8.38
N VAL A 74 -11.91 -21.69 -8.95
CA VAL A 74 -12.22 -20.88 -10.14
C VAL A 74 -12.47 -21.78 -11.34
N SER A 75 -13.37 -21.37 -12.24
CA SER A 75 -13.65 -22.13 -13.46
C SER A 75 -12.42 -22.20 -14.38
N ASN A 76 -12.25 -23.31 -15.10
CA ASN A 76 -11.32 -23.41 -16.24
C ASN A 76 -11.88 -22.65 -17.46
N ASP A 77 -11.96 -21.32 -17.36
CA ASP A 77 -12.32 -20.44 -18.47
C ASP A 77 -11.08 -19.69 -18.97
N ARG A 78 -10.58 -20.07 -20.15
CA ARG A 78 -9.39 -19.47 -20.76
C ARG A 78 -9.46 -17.94 -20.85
N SER A 79 -10.62 -17.38 -21.17
CA SER A 79 -10.80 -15.93 -21.32
C SER A 79 -10.66 -15.23 -19.98
N ASN A 80 -11.32 -15.75 -18.94
CA ASN A 80 -11.27 -15.19 -17.59
C ASN A 80 -9.83 -15.19 -17.05
N TRP A 81 -9.10 -16.30 -17.21
CA TRP A 81 -7.69 -16.37 -16.79
C TRP A 81 -6.81 -15.34 -17.49
N ILE A 82 -6.94 -15.19 -18.82
CA ILE A 82 -6.16 -14.20 -19.58
C ILE A 82 -6.51 -12.76 -19.18
N MET A 83 -7.80 -12.46 -19.03
CA MET A 83 -8.25 -11.12 -18.65
C MET A 83 -7.83 -10.76 -17.23
N SER A 84 -7.98 -11.68 -16.27
CA SER A 84 -7.51 -11.52 -14.91
C SER A 84 -6.00 -11.23 -14.86
N ALA A 85 -5.19 -12.06 -15.53
CA ALA A 85 -3.75 -11.85 -15.61
C ALA A 85 -3.36 -10.50 -16.23
N ARG A 86 -4.09 -10.03 -17.25
CA ARG A 86 -3.87 -8.70 -17.85
C ARG A 86 -4.16 -7.57 -16.87
N GLU A 87 -5.24 -7.67 -16.09
CA GLU A 87 -5.56 -6.64 -15.11
C GLU A 87 -4.55 -6.63 -13.94
N ILE A 88 -4.04 -7.80 -13.51
CA ILE A 88 -2.93 -7.90 -12.56
C ILE A 88 -1.67 -7.18 -13.09
N GLU A 89 -1.28 -7.42 -14.34
CA GLU A 89 -0.12 -6.75 -14.93
C GLU A 89 -0.31 -5.24 -15.07
N LYS A 90 -1.54 -4.77 -15.37
CA LYS A 90 -1.87 -3.33 -15.37
C LYS A 90 -1.77 -2.74 -13.97
N PHE A 91 -2.26 -3.45 -12.94
CA PHE A 91 -2.07 -3.05 -11.55
C PHE A 91 -0.60 -2.81 -11.23
N LYS A 92 0.29 -3.76 -11.57
CA LYS A 92 1.74 -3.61 -11.35
C LYS A 92 2.32 -2.38 -12.05
N GLN A 93 1.86 -2.09 -13.26
CA GLN A 93 2.28 -0.88 -14.00
C GLN A 93 1.84 0.42 -13.31
N PHE A 94 0.64 0.47 -12.73
CA PHE A 94 0.18 1.64 -11.97
C PHE A 94 0.93 1.78 -10.65
N LYS A 95 1.08 0.66 -9.90
CA LYS A 95 1.86 0.62 -8.65
C LYS A 95 3.27 1.20 -8.84
N ASN A 96 3.97 0.79 -9.89
CA ASN A 96 5.34 1.22 -10.16
C ASN A 96 5.48 2.71 -10.54
N LYS A 97 4.38 3.40 -10.83
CA LYS A 97 4.37 4.84 -11.16
C LYS A 97 4.03 5.73 -9.97
N ILE A 98 3.51 5.16 -8.89
CA ILE A 98 3.22 5.91 -7.66
C ILE A 98 4.55 6.17 -6.97
N GLU A 99 4.81 7.44 -6.64
CA GLU A 99 6.09 7.82 -6.04
C GLU A 99 5.94 8.32 -4.59
N THR A 100 4.72 8.59 -4.14
CA THR A 100 4.40 8.97 -2.76
C THR A 100 4.40 7.74 -1.86
N GLU A 101 5.29 7.73 -0.87
CA GLU A 101 5.51 6.63 0.08
C GLU A 101 4.22 6.17 0.78
N HIS A 102 3.38 7.11 1.23
CA HIS A 102 2.11 6.78 1.88
C HIS A 102 1.19 5.95 0.97
N TYR A 103 1.05 6.33 -0.30
CA TYR A 103 0.24 5.56 -1.26
C TYR A 103 0.87 4.19 -1.57
N GLN A 104 2.20 4.11 -1.66
CA GLN A 104 2.89 2.82 -1.86
C GLN A 104 2.69 1.86 -0.69
N MET A 105 2.75 2.37 0.55
CA MET A 105 2.54 1.60 1.76
C MET A 105 1.10 1.05 1.80
N VAL A 106 0.11 1.91 1.65
CA VAL A 106 -1.31 1.51 1.67
C VAL A 106 -1.60 0.52 0.53
N LEU A 107 -1.08 0.76 -0.67
CA LEU A 107 -1.30 -0.12 -1.82
C LEU A 107 -0.64 -1.50 -1.61
N SER A 108 0.49 -1.57 -0.91
CA SER A 108 1.15 -2.83 -0.59
C SER A 108 0.33 -3.67 0.38
N SER A 109 -0.32 -3.06 1.38
CA SER A 109 -1.28 -3.78 2.25
C SER A 109 -2.51 -4.26 1.49
N ILE A 110 -3.02 -3.46 0.55
CA ILE A 110 -4.14 -3.87 -0.32
C ILE A 110 -3.71 -5.03 -1.24
N GLU A 111 -2.51 -4.98 -1.80
CA GLU A 111 -1.96 -6.06 -2.62
C GLU A 111 -1.84 -7.37 -1.83
N GLU A 112 -1.35 -7.33 -0.58
CA GLU A 112 -1.26 -8.50 0.29
C GLU A 112 -2.64 -9.12 0.56
N TYR A 113 -3.64 -8.29 0.89
CA TYR A 113 -5.02 -8.73 1.05
C TYR A 113 -5.51 -9.45 -0.21
N TRP A 114 -5.34 -8.84 -1.39
CA TRP A 114 -5.80 -9.45 -2.64
C TRP A 114 -5.00 -10.70 -3.00
N SER A 115 -3.68 -10.71 -2.82
CA SER A 115 -2.84 -11.89 -3.03
C SER A 115 -3.38 -13.09 -2.25
N HIS A 116 -3.73 -12.90 -0.97
CA HIS A 116 -4.37 -13.94 -0.19
C HIS A 116 -5.75 -14.34 -0.73
N LYS A 117 -6.59 -13.38 -1.15
CA LYS A 117 -7.88 -13.70 -1.78
C LYS A 117 -7.71 -14.55 -3.05
N PHE A 118 -6.70 -14.27 -3.86
CA PHE A 118 -6.35 -15.10 -5.01
C PHE A 118 -5.88 -16.49 -4.56
N TYR A 119 -5.01 -16.57 -3.55
CA TYR A 119 -4.58 -17.85 -2.97
C TYR A 119 -5.76 -18.71 -2.50
N ASP A 120 -6.79 -18.12 -1.91
CA ASP A 120 -7.97 -18.85 -1.45
C ASP A 120 -8.72 -19.57 -2.58
N VAL A 121 -8.64 -19.05 -3.81
CA VAL A 121 -9.40 -19.56 -4.95
C VAL A 121 -8.55 -20.35 -5.96
N VAL A 122 -7.21 -20.20 -5.93
CA VAL A 122 -6.28 -20.94 -6.81
C VAL A 122 -5.23 -21.78 -6.07
N GLY A 123 -4.86 -21.40 -4.84
CA GLY A 123 -3.69 -21.91 -4.12
C GLY A 123 -3.98 -23.02 -3.12
N LYS A 124 -5.22 -23.14 -2.61
CA LYS A 124 -5.61 -24.15 -1.60
C LYS A 124 -5.74 -25.59 -2.12
N SER A 125 -5.19 -25.91 -3.29
CA SER A 125 -5.49 -27.17 -3.96
C SER A 125 -4.24 -27.98 -4.30
N ASP A 126 -3.72 -28.68 -3.30
CA ASP A 126 -2.82 -29.83 -3.51
C ASP A 126 -3.48 -30.97 -4.33
N LEU A 127 -4.75 -30.78 -4.74
CA LEU A 127 -5.60 -31.74 -5.44
C LEU A 127 -6.03 -31.29 -6.85
N ILE A 128 -5.60 -30.12 -7.36
CA ILE A 128 -5.91 -29.76 -8.77
C ILE A 128 -5.13 -30.69 -9.71
N GLN A 129 -5.87 -31.56 -10.39
CA GLN A 129 -5.29 -32.47 -11.39
C GLN A 129 -4.84 -31.70 -12.63
N GLN A 130 -3.79 -32.17 -13.29
CA GLN A 130 -3.27 -31.58 -14.54
C GLN A 130 -4.36 -31.32 -15.59
N GLY A 131 -5.38 -32.18 -15.65
CA GLY A 131 -6.53 -32.04 -16.55
C GLY A 131 -7.28 -30.72 -16.42
N TYR A 132 -7.32 -30.13 -15.21
CA TYR A 132 -7.93 -28.83 -14.96
C TYR A 132 -7.27 -27.70 -15.77
N TYR A 133 -5.97 -27.76 -16.02
CA TYR A 133 -5.27 -26.69 -16.77
C TYR A 133 -5.40 -26.86 -18.28
N LYS A 134 -5.99 -27.96 -18.76
CA LYS A 134 -6.14 -28.22 -20.19
C LYS A 134 -7.04 -27.16 -20.82
N GLY A 135 -6.49 -26.43 -21.79
CA GLY A 135 -7.19 -25.34 -22.48
C GLY A 135 -6.90 -23.94 -21.91
N LEU A 136 -6.28 -23.84 -20.73
CA LEU A 136 -5.83 -22.56 -20.20
C LEU A 136 -4.56 -22.05 -20.89
N HIS A 137 -4.37 -20.74 -20.86
CA HIS A 137 -3.13 -20.11 -21.31
C HIS A 137 -2.08 -20.15 -20.20
N ALA A 138 -0.94 -20.81 -20.45
CA ALA A 138 0.08 -21.06 -19.43
C ALA A 138 0.60 -19.76 -18.77
N GLY A 139 0.85 -18.70 -19.57
CA GLY A 139 1.34 -17.44 -19.03
C GLY A 139 0.37 -16.76 -18.08
N SER A 140 -0.94 -16.87 -18.32
CA SER A 140 -1.94 -16.30 -17.39
C SER A 140 -2.04 -17.11 -16.10
N VAL A 141 -1.89 -18.44 -16.20
CA VAL A 141 -1.84 -19.29 -15.00
C VAL A 141 -0.65 -18.90 -14.14
N LEU A 142 0.55 -18.81 -14.71
CA LEU A 142 1.76 -18.41 -13.98
C LEU A 142 1.64 -17.03 -13.33
N ILE A 143 1.09 -16.04 -14.04
CA ILE A 143 0.89 -14.68 -13.48
C ILE A 143 -0.03 -14.73 -12.26
N VAL A 144 -1.16 -15.42 -12.36
CA VAL A 144 -2.14 -15.51 -11.27
C VAL A 144 -1.56 -16.26 -10.07
N TYR A 145 -0.89 -17.40 -10.29
CA TYR A 145 -0.25 -18.16 -9.20
C TYR A 145 0.90 -17.38 -8.56
N ALA A 146 1.73 -16.71 -9.35
CA ALA A 146 2.81 -15.87 -8.82
C ALA A 146 2.26 -14.69 -8.01
N PHE A 147 1.15 -14.10 -8.44
CA PHE A 147 0.48 -13.04 -7.68
C PHE A 147 -0.14 -13.56 -6.38
N ALA A 148 -0.71 -14.76 -6.40
CA ALA A 148 -1.31 -15.43 -5.23
C ALA A 148 -0.28 -15.96 -4.22
N SER A 149 0.98 -16.08 -4.62
CA SER A 149 2.02 -16.68 -3.77
C SER A 149 2.51 -15.69 -2.72
N TRP A 150 2.81 -16.19 -1.53
CA TRP A 150 3.50 -15.40 -0.51
C TRP A 150 4.89 -14.99 -0.99
N LYS A 151 5.27 -13.74 -0.75
CA LYS A 151 6.60 -13.23 -1.09
C LYS A 151 7.55 -13.55 0.06
N GLU A 152 8.57 -14.36 -0.21
CA GLU A 152 9.53 -14.83 0.81
C GLU A 152 10.32 -13.69 1.48
N ASP A 153 10.43 -12.53 0.83
CA ASP A 153 11.18 -11.37 1.29
C ASP A 153 10.35 -10.37 2.11
N GLN A 154 9.06 -10.63 2.34
CA GLN A 154 8.19 -9.74 3.10
C GLN A 154 8.23 -10.07 4.61
N GLU A 155 8.72 -9.14 5.43
CA GLU A 155 8.64 -9.24 6.90
C GLU A 155 7.19 -9.28 7.36
N CYS A 156 6.82 -10.25 8.20
CA CYS A 156 5.47 -10.33 8.72
C CYS A 156 5.32 -9.33 9.89
N PRO A 157 4.36 -8.40 9.85
CA PRO A 157 4.20 -7.40 10.90
C PRO A 157 3.97 -8.00 12.30
N ILE A 158 3.38 -9.21 12.36
CA ILE A 158 3.14 -9.92 13.63
C ILE A 158 4.46 -10.30 14.32
N ASP A 159 5.54 -10.52 13.57
CA ASP A 159 6.85 -10.92 14.13
C ASP A 159 7.51 -9.78 14.92
N SER A 160 7.06 -8.54 14.69
CA SER A 160 7.57 -7.33 15.37
C SER A 160 6.76 -6.92 16.61
N VAL A 161 5.68 -7.62 16.92
CA VAL A 161 4.76 -7.24 18.00
C VAL A 161 5.39 -7.51 19.37
N ASN A 162 5.35 -6.51 20.26
CA ASN A 162 5.63 -6.71 21.68
C ASN A 162 4.38 -7.30 22.37
N TYR A 163 4.34 -8.63 22.46
CA TYR A 163 3.18 -9.36 22.97
C TYR A 163 2.95 -9.14 24.47
N GLU A 164 3.99 -8.90 25.25
CA GLU A 164 3.90 -8.58 26.66
C GLU A 164 3.13 -7.28 26.88
N ASN A 165 3.46 -6.22 26.13
CA ASN A 165 2.74 -4.96 26.16
C ASN A 165 1.29 -5.10 25.66
N LEU A 166 1.06 -5.92 24.63
CA LEU A 166 -0.28 -6.20 24.10
C LEU A 166 -1.19 -6.82 25.17
N LEU A 167 -0.67 -7.76 25.95
CA LEU A 167 -1.41 -8.44 27.01
C LEU A 167 -1.65 -7.55 28.24
N GLN A 168 -0.73 -6.64 28.56
CA GLN A 168 -0.96 -5.65 29.62
C GLN A 168 -2.10 -4.67 29.27
N GLY A 169 -2.22 -4.31 27.99
CA GLY A 169 -3.25 -3.39 27.50
C GLY A 169 -4.62 -4.02 27.27
N SER A 170 -4.77 -5.34 27.37
CA SER A 170 -6.01 -6.02 27.01
C SER A 170 -6.29 -7.30 27.82
N LYS A 171 -7.55 -7.54 28.18
CA LYS A 171 -7.94 -8.75 28.94
C LYS A 171 -8.11 -9.97 28.04
N VAL A 172 -7.08 -10.31 27.26
CA VAL A 172 -7.13 -11.36 26.22
C VAL A 172 -7.54 -12.72 26.77
N PHE A 173 -7.11 -13.06 27.98
CA PHE A 173 -7.33 -14.39 28.59
C PHE A 173 -8.60 -14.50 29.43
N GLN A 174 -9.31 -13.39 29.68
CA GLN A 174 -10.46 -13.40 30.59
C GLN A 174 -11.59 -14.29 30.05
N GLY A 175 -11.86 -15.40 30.74
CA GLY A 175 -12.89 -16.38 30.37
C GLY A 175 -12.53 -17.29 29.19
N ARG A 176 -11.29 -17.23 28.68
CA ARG A 176 -10.85 -17.96 27.48
C ARG A 176 -9.86 -19.07 27.82
N TYR A 177 -10.30 -20.05 28.62
CA TYR A 177 -9.46 -21.16 29.07
C TYR A 177 -8.80 -21.95 27.93
N GLY A 178 -9.52 -22.18 26.83
CA GLY A 178 -8.96 -22.86 25.66
C GLY A 178 -7.80 -22.10 25.00
N LEU A 179 -7.86 -20.76 24.98
CA LEU A 179 -6.77 -19.93 24.46
C LEU A 179 -5.54 -19.99 25.36
N ILE A 180 -5.75 -19.99 26.68
CA ILE A 180 -4.66 -20.12 27.66
C ILE A 180 -3.92 -21.44 27.46
N GLU A 181 -4.66 -22.55 27.36
CA GLU A 181 -4.07 -23.88 27.16
C GLU A 181 -3.35 -24.01 25.82
N TYR A 182 -3.89 -23.42 24.75
CA TYR A 182 -3.21 -23.35 23.45
C TYR A 182 -1.85 -22.66 23.55
N ILE A 183 -1.79 -21.47 24.15
CA ILE A 183 -0.54 -20.70 24.27
C ILE A 183 0.47 -21.41 25.17
N LYS A 184 0.05 -22.08 26.25
CA LYS A 184 0.96 -22.87 27.11
C LYS A 184 1.69 -23.97 26.35
N GLN A 185 1.08 -24.50 25.29
CA GLN A 185 1.65 -25.56 24.45
C GLN A 185 2.53 -25.00 23.31
N ASP A 186 2.50 -23.70 23.07
CA ASP A 186 3.29 -23.04 22.05
C ASP A 186 4.78 -22.91 22.47
N ARG A 187 5.69 -23.26 21.56
CA ARG A 187 7.13 -23.28 21.85
C ARG A 187 7.71 -21.89 22.08
N GLN A 188 7.15 -20.87 21.44
CA GLN A 188 7.67 -19.50 21.46
C GLN A 188 6.94 -18.63 22.47
N PHE A 189 5.64 -18.87 22.68
CA PHE A 189 4.76 -17.96 23.43
C PHE A 189 4.28 -18.51 24.79
N SER A 190 4.69 -19.71 25.20
CA SER A 190 4.24 -20.30 26.47
C SER A 190 4.50 -19.46 27.72
N HIS A 191 5.51 -18.59 27.72
CA HIS A 191 5.78 -17.67 28.84
C HIS A 191 4.68 -16.62 29.03
N LEU A 192 3.96 -16.27 27.97
CA LEU A 192 2.90 -15.25 27.99
C LEU A 192 1.62 -15.73 28.70
N ALA A 193 1.38 -17.04 28.78
CA ALA A 193 0.19 -17.61 29.42
C ALA A 193 0.20 -17.54 30.96
N LYS A 194 1.26 -16.98 31.56
CA LYS A 194 1.42 -16.80 33.01
C LYS A 194 1.16 -15.36 33.48
N SER A 195 0.92 -14.44 32.55
CA SER A 195 0.62 -13.03 32.82
C SER A 195 -0.84 -12.77 33.16
#